data_AF-A0A8B9NJB8-F1
#
_entry.id   AF-A0A8B9NJB8-F1
#
_cell.length_a   1.000
_cell.length_b   1.000
_cell.length_c   1.000
_cell.angle_alpha   90.00
_cell.angle_beta   90.00
_cell.angle_gamma   90.00
#
_symmetry.space_group_name_H-M   'P 1'
#
loop_
_entity.id
_entity.type
_entity.pdbx_description
1 polymer ?
#
loop_
_entity_poly.entity_id
_entity_poly.type
_entity_poly.pdbx_seq_one_letter_code
_entity_poly.pdbx_strand_id
1 'polypeptide(L)'
;MAGGGTAAPRRPLTLPEVEPGSENERLGVARDSMLRNPLILKAELGKPQRNCYTLPGFDFSYGLYVHRTDGGVPEAIGQWNTAKPRTGSVQKMPRDFITMNRGALKAGYTTARELNLYYKAKDIRCKDDEYNRFKRCPPKVPADLTYGITARLGLISVLFQTVTLVKRRSVPPIEKCL
;
A
#
# COMPACT_ATOMS: atom_id res chain seq x y z
N MET A 1 -36.84 -19.05 14.50
CA MET A 1 -36.68 -18.22 15.71
C MET A 1 -35.31 -18.53 16.31
N ALA A 2 -34.26 -17.83 15.89
CA ALA A 2 -32.92 -17.95 16.48
C ALA A 2 -32.58 -16.60 17.09
N GLY A 3 -32.75 -16.48 18.41
CA GLY A 3 -32.35 -15.31 19.18
C GLY A 3 -30.83 -15.27 19.27
N GLY A 4 -30.18 -14.63 18.29
CA GLY A 4 -28.78 -14.25 18.40
C GLY A 4 -28.67 -13.15 19.45
N GLY A 5 -28.31 -13.52 20.68
CA GLY A 5 -28.01 -12.56 21.74
C GLY A 5 -26.79 -11.75 21.37
N THR A 6 -26.97 -10.61 20.71
CA THR A 6 -25.92 -9.62 20.49
C THR A 6 -25.60 -8.98 21.83
N ALA A 7 -24.64 -9.55 22.55
CA ALA A 7 -24.08 -8.90 23.73
C ALA A 7 -23.62 -7.49 23.34
N ALA A 8 -24.02 -6.49 24.15
CA ALA A 8 -23.67 -5.10 23.90
C ALA A 8 -22.14 -4.95 23.74
N PRO A 9 -21.68 -4.06 22.84
CA PRO A 9 -20.25 -3.84 22.62
C PRO A 9 -19.56 -3.49 23.94
N ARG A 10 -18.45 -4.16 24.21
CA ARG A 10 -17.71 -3.98 25.46
C ARG A 10 -17.12 -2.59 25.54
N ARG A 11 -17.42 -1.89 26.63
CA ARG A 11 -16.87 -0.57 26.93
C ARG A 11 -15.50 -0.72 27.60
N PRO A 12 -14.63 0.30 27.48
CA PRO A 12 -13.40 0.37 28.28
C PRO A 12 -13.71 0.24 29.76
N LEU A 13 -12.81 -0.41 30.51
CA LEU A 13 -12.96 -0.60 31.95
C LEU A 13 -12.96 0.76 32.67
N THR A 14 -13.87 0.92 33.64
CA THR A 14 -13.98 2.13 34.47
C THR A 14 -13.58 1.83 35.92
N LEU A 15 -13.15 2.84 36.68
CA LEU A 15 -12.77 2.67 38.10
C LEU A 15 -13.82 1.93 38.96
N PRO A 16 -15.14 2.23 38.88
CA PRO A 16 -16.15 1.53 39.69
C PRO A 16 -16.38 0.07 39.29
N GLU A 17 -15.72 -0.44 38.25
CA GLU A 17 -15.73 -1.87 37.92
C GLU A 17 -14.56 -2.63 38.57
N VAL A 18 -13.58 -1.90 39.10
CA VAL A 18 -12.41 -2.42 39.84
C VAL A 18 -12.74 -2.46 41.34
N GLU A 19 -13.88 -3.04 41.68
CA GLU A 19 -14.29 -3.21 43.07
C GLU A 19 -13.71 -4.49 43.67
N PRO A 20 -13.45 -4.52 45.00
CA PRO A 20 -13.09 -5.74 45.70
C PRO A 20 -14.13 -6.85 45.47
N GLY A 21 -13.70 -8.06 45.11
CA GLY A 21 -14.59 -9.17 44.76
C GLY A 21 -15.06 -9.21 43.30
N SER A 22 -14.68 -8.24 42.45
CA SER A 22 -14.86 -8.36 41.00
C SER A 22 -13.74 -9.19 40.38
N GLU A 23 -13.96 -9.74 39.18
CA GLU A 23 -12.91 -10.46 38.42
C GLU A 23 -11.66 -9.59 38.15
N ASN A 24 -11.84 -8.27 38.23
CA ASN A 24 -10.80 -7.27 38.04
C ASN A 24 -10.27 -6.71 39.36
N GLU A 25 -10.49 -7.36 40.51
CA GLU A 25 -9.95 -6.92 41.80
C GLU A 25 -8.42 -6.80 41.72
N ARG A 26 -7.87 -5.70 42.24
CA ARG A 26 -6.44 -5.42 42.23
C ARG A 26 -5.96 -5.04 43.61
N LEU A 27 -4.78 -5.53 43.96
CA LEU A 27 -4.11 -5.15 45.19
C LEU A 27 -3.54 -3.73 45.05
N GLY A 28 -3.86 -2.85 46.00
CA GLY A 28 -3.39 -1.46 46.04
C GLY A 28 -4.32 -0.45 45.37
N VAL A 29 -3.85 0.79 45.26
CA VAL A 29 -4.65 1.91 44.71
C VAL A 29 -4.73 1.82 43.19
N ALA A 30 -5.94 1.60 42.67
CA ALA A 30 -6.24 1.67 41.24
C ALA A 30 -6.21 3.13 40.75
N ARG A 31 -5.57 3.37 39.59
CA ARG A 31 -5.50 4.69 38.93
C ARG A 31 -6.10 4.60 37.53
N ASP A 32 -6.68 5.70 37.04
CA ASP A 32 -7.27 5.76 35.70
C ASP A 32 -6.30 5.37 34.57
N SER A 33 -5.03 5.75 34.70
CA SER A 33 -4.00 5.43 33.71
C SER A 33 -3.78 3.92 33.55
N MET A 34 -4.06 3.14 34.60
CA MET A 34 -3.95 1.68 34.55
C MET A 34 -5.06 1.03 33.72
N LEU A 35 -6.19 1.72 33.51
CA LEU A 35 -7.33 1.24 32.72
C LEU A 35 -7.14 1.46 31.21
N ARG A 36 -6.23 2.39 30.85
CA ARG A 36 -5.90 2.71 29.45
C ARG A 36 -4.79 1.83 28.88
N ASN A 37 -4.06 1.10 29.71
CA ASN A 37 -2.95 0.25 29.27
C ASN A 37 -3.39 -1.22 29.14
N PRO A 38 -3.41 -1.79 27.93
CA PRO A 38 -3.87 -3.17 27.72
C PRO A 38 -2.98 -4.23 28.38
N LEU A 39 -1.70 -3.92 28.64
CA LEU A 39 -0.78 -4.86 29.29
C LEU A 39 -1.02 -4.98 30.80
N ILE A 40 -1.69 -4.00 31.38
CA ILE A 40 -1.93 -3.92 32.83
C ILE A 40 -3.30 -4.51 33.19
N LEU A 41 -4.23 -4.59 32.23
CA LEU A 41 -5.55 -5.17 32.46
C LEU A 41 -5.49 -6.68 32.65
N LYS A 42 -6.29 -7.17 33.60
CA LYS A 42 -6.53 -8.60 33.76
C LYS A 42 -7.39 -9.12 32.61
N ALA A 43 -7.10 -10.34 32.18
CA ALA A 43 -7.95 -11.04 31.21
C ALA A 43 -9.17 -11.63 31.94
N GLU A 44 -10.36 -11.25 31.51
CA GLU A 44 -11.62 -11.78 32.02
C GLU A 44 -11.91 -13.15 31.37
N LEU A 45 -12.31 -14.15 32.16
CA LEU A 45 -12.56 -15.50 31.66
C LEU A 45 -13.80 -15.54 30.77
N GLY A 46 -13.73 -16.29 29.67
CA GLY A 46 -14.84 -16.45 28.71
C GLY A 46 -15.14 -15.20 27.87
N LYS A 47 -14.27 -14.19 27.92
CA LYS A 47 -14.46 -12.90 27.26
C LYS A 47 -13.21 -12.52 26.48
N PRO A 48 -13.35 -11.94 25.27
CA PRO A 48 -12.21 -11.31 24.61
C PRO A 48 -11.63 -10.19 25.48
N GLN A 49 -10.31 -10.00 25.38
CA GLN A 49 -9.61 -8.94 26.09
C GLN A 49 -10.25 -7.57 25.79
N ARG A 50 -10.44 -6.76 26.83
CA ARG A 50 -11.03 -5.43 26.68
C ARG A 50 -10.12 -4.51 25.87
N ASN A 51 -10.71 -3.78 24.94
CA ASN A 51 -10.03 -2.71 24.23
C ASN A 51 -9.93 -1.49 25.16
N CYS A 52 -8.71 -0.99 25.39
CA CYS A 52 -8.43 0.13 26.30
C CYS A 52 -8.48 1.50 25.59
N TYR A 53 -8.73 1.51 24.28
CA TYR A 53 -8.81 2.72 23.50
C TYR A 53 -10.22 3.32 23.54
N THR A 54 -10.29 4.64 23.49
CA THR A 54 -11.54 5.35 23.26
C THR A 54 -11.96 5.11 21.83
N LEU A 55 -12.84 4.14 21.65
CA LEU A 55 -13.43 3.84 20.36
C LEU A 55 -14.47 4.91 20.00
N PRO A 56 -14.58 5.27 18.70
CA PRO A 56 -15.75 5.96 18.19
C PRO A 56 -17.05 5.33 18.70
N GLY A 57 -18.07 6.16 18.90
CA GLY A 57 -19.37 5.75 19.45
C GLY A 57 -20.02 4.60 18.68
N PHE A 58 -21.10 4.05 19.22
CA PHE A 58 -21.76 2.88 18.65
C PHE A 58 -22.26 3.08 17.21
N ASP A 59 -22.56 4.33 16.84
CA ASP A 59 -23.05 4.69 15.51
C ASP A 59 -21.93 4.71 14.45
N PHE A 60 -20.67 4.51 14.85
CA PHE A 60 -19.54 4.44 13.94
C PHE A 60 -19.40 3.05 13.32
N SER A 61 -19.52 3.00 11.98
CA SER A 61 -19.25 1.81 11.20
C SER A 61 -17.76 1.70 10.88
N TYR A 62 -17.09 0.68 11.44
CA TYR A 62 -15.71 0.37 11.09
C TYR A 62 -15.62 -0.25 9.70
N GLY A 63 -14.54 0.07 8.99
CA GLY A 63 -14.26 -0.44 7.64
C GLY A 63 -14.14 0.67 6.60
N LEU A 64 -13.64 0.30 5.42
CA LEU A 64 -13.59 1.21 4.28
C LEU A 64 -14.97 1.28 3.63
N TYR A 65 -15.67 2.38 3.85
CA TYR A 65 -16.87 2.69 3.07
C TYR A 65 -16.43 3.19 1.69
N VAL A 66 -16.56 2.32 0.68
CA VAL A 66 -16.36 2.72 -0.72
C VAL A 66 -17.60 3.49 -1.16
N HIS A 67 -17.50 4.82 -1.15
CA HIS A 67 -18.56 5.65 -1.67
C HIS A 67 -18.74 5.34 -3.16
N ARG A 68 -19.97 5.04 -3.57
CA ARG A 68 -20.31 4.87 -4.98
C ARG A 68 -20.37 6.24 -5.64
N THR A 69 -19.19 6.78 -5.92
CA THR A 69 -19.04 8.01 -6.72
C THR A 69 -19.23 7.74 -8.20
N ASP A 70 -19.13 6.48 -8.61
CA ASP A 70 -19.37 6.05 -9.98
C ASP A 70 -20.89 5.98 -10.15
N GLY A 71 -21.48 6.79 -11.03
CA GLY A 71 -22.90 6.85 -11.38
C GLY A 71 -23.44 5.59 -12.07
N GLY A 72 -22.91 4.43 -11.68
CA GLY A 72 -23.30 3.11 -12.09
C GLY A 72 -22.85 2.76 -13.51
N VAL A 73 -23.49 1.71 -14.01
CA VAL A 73 -23.31 1.22 -15.38
C VAL A 73 -23.50 2.30 -16.46
N PRO A 74 -24.49 3.22 -16.39
CA PRO A 74 -24.69 4.17 -17.48
C PRO A 74 -23.53 5.18 -17.61
N GLU A 75 -22.96 5.64 -16.49
CA GLU A 75 -21.81 6.55 -16.53
C GLU A 75 -20.54 5.85 -17.06
N ALA A 76 -20.35 4.57 -16.70
CA ALA A 76 -19.22 3.78 -17.19
C ALA A 76 -19.26 3.52 -18.71
N ILE A 77 -20.45 3.38 -19.31
CA ILE A 77 -20.62 3.16 -20.76
C ILE A 77 -20.59 4.49 -21.53
N GLY A 78 -21.19 5.55 -20.96
CA GLY A 78 -21.38 6.82 -21.66
C GLY A 78 -20.19 7.78 -21.62
N GLN A 79 -19.26 7.62 -20.68
CA GLN A 79 -18.20 8.60 -20.42
C GLN A 79 -16.80 8.04 -20.72
N TRP A 80 -16.13 8.56 -21.75
CA TRP A 80 -14.72 8.27 -21.99
C TRP A 80 -13.83 9.10 -21.06
N ASN A 81 -13.61 8.60 -19.84
CA ASN A 81 -12.71 9.25 -18.90
C ASN A 81 -11.25 9.08 -19.35
N THR A 82 -10.70 10.12 -19.98
CA THR A 82 -9.26 10.21 -20.25
C THR A 82 -8.59 10.44 -18.89
N ALA A 83 -8.02 9.38 -18.32
CA ALA A 83 -7.25 9.49 -17.08
C ALA A 83 -6.20 10.58 -17.27
N LYS A 84 -6.37 11.71 -16.58
CA LYS A 84 -5.31 12.71 -16.51
C LYS A 84 -4.12 12.00 -15.88
N PRO A 85 -2.93 12.01 -16.51
CA PRO A 85 -1.77 11.41 -15.89
C PRO A 85 -1.66 12.03 -14.50
N ARG A 86 -1.67 11.18 -13.45
CA ARG A 86 -1.35 11.65 -12.10
C ARG A 86 0.00 12.32 -12.25
N THR A 87 0.04 13.63 -12.06
CA THR A 87 1.30 14.35 -11.83
C THR A 87 1.96 13.58 -10.70
N GLY A 88 3.05 12.87 -11.02
CA GLY A 88 3.71 11.98 -10.08
C GLY A 88 3.86 12.73 -8.77
N SER A 89 3.28 12.20 -7.70
CA SER A 89 3.52 12.75 -6.37
C SER A 89 5.02 12.91 -6.26
N VAL A 90 5.49 14.15 -6.10
CA VAL A 90 6.92 14.43 -5.93
C VAL A 90 7.30 13.69 -4.67
N GLN A 91 7.78 12.46 -4.82
CA GLN A 91 8.28 11.67 -3.71
C GLN A 91 9.37 12.54 -3.13
N LYS A 92 9.20 12.93 -1.86
CA LYS A 92 10.19 13.77 -1.18
C LYS A 92 11.39 12.87 -0.96
N MET A 93 12.26 12.85 -1.95
CA MET A 93 13.44 12.02 -2.01
C MET A 93 14.18 12.14 -0.67
N PRO A 94 14.39 11.03 0.07
CA PRO A 94 15.00 11.09 1.38
C PRO A 94 16.43 11.62 1.25
N ARG A 95 16.89 12.29 2.29
CA ARG A 95 18.24 12.87 2.34
C ARG A 95 19.27 11.77 2.61
N ASP A 96 20.41 11.82 1.93
CA ASP A 96 21.50 10.87 2.16
C ASP A 96 22.42 11.39 3.27
N PHE A 97 22.08 11.04 4.51
CA PHE A 97 22.86 11.42 5.68
C PHE A 97 24.27 10.84 5.66
N ILE A 98 24.50 9.69 5.05
CA ILE A 98 25.82 9.03 5.07
C ILE A 98 26.79 9.81 4.19
N THR A 99 26.39 10.11 2.96
CA THR A 99 27.22 10.89 2.03
C THR A 99 27.44 12.32 2.54
N MET A 100 26.41 12.95 3.10
CA MET A 100 26.51 14.28 3.68
C MET A 100 27.47 14.33 4.88
N ASN A 101 27.35 13.39 5.82
CA ASN A 101 28.21 13.34 7.01
C ASN A 101 29.67 13.09 6.63
N ARG A 102 29.92 12.18 5.67
CA ARG A 102 31.27 11.94 5.14
C ARG A 102 31.87 13.21 4.53
N GLY A 103 31.09 13.95 3.75
CA GLY A 103 31.54 15.21 3.15
C GLY A 103 31.79 16.30 4.20
N ALA A 104 30.95 16.37 5.24
CA ALA A 104 31.10 17.33 6.32
C ALA A 104 32.38 17.07 7.14
N LEU A 105 32.65 15.80 7.47
CA LEU A 105 33.88 15.39 8.13
C LEU A 105 35.11 15.68 7.26
N LYS A 106 35.03 15.43 5.95
CA LYS A 106 36.11 15.78 5.01
C LYS A 106 36.37 17.29 4.93
N ALA A 107 35.35 18.11 5.17
CA ALA A 107 35.46 19.56 5.25
C ALA A 107 35.88 20.08 6.65
N GLY A 108 36.06 19.19 7.63
CA GLY A 108 36.52 19.53 8.97
C GLY A 108 35.41 19.94 9.95
N TYR A 109 34.14 19.76 9.62
CA TYR A 109 33.05 20.04 10.56
C TYR A 109 32.92 18.92 11.58
N THR A 110 32.97 19.28 12.86
CA THR A 110 32.96 18.31 13.97
C THR A 110 31.80 18.57 14.94
N THR A 111 31.27 19.79 14.96
CA THR A 111 30.21 20.17 15.89
C THR A 111 28.82 20.02 15.26
N ALA A 112 27.83 19.60 16.04
CA ALA A 112 26.45 19.40 15.58
C ALA A 112 25.84 20.66 14.93
N ARG A 113 26.15 21.85 15.44
CA ARG A 113 25.71 23.13 14.87
C ARG A 113 26.26 23.36 13.47
N GLU A 114 27.54 23.04 13.26
CA GLU A 114 28.22 23.17 11.98
C GLU A 114 27.68 22.17 10.97
N LEU A 115 27.44 20.92 11.40
CA LEU A 115 26.78 19.91 10.58
C LEU A 115 25.40 20.40 10.13
N ASN A 116 24.61 21.02 11.01
CA ASN A 116 23.31 21.59 10.64
C ASN A 116 23.43 22.73 9.61
N LEU A 117 24.47 23.55 9.67
CA LEU A 117 24.76 24.57 8.65
C LEU A 117 25.17 23.91 7.32
N TYR A 118 26.03 22.90 7.39
CA TYR A 118 26.44 22.10 6.23
C TYR A 118 25.25 21.44 5.54
N TYR A 119 24.30 20.92 6.32
CA TYR A 119 23.08 20.31 5.81
C TYR A 119 22.15 21.29 5.08
N LYS A 120 22.19 22.57 5.43
CA LYS A 120 21.43 23.61 4.73
C LYS A 120 22.15 24.02 3.44
N ALA A 121 23.47 24.10 3.48
CA ALA A 121 24.29 24.50 2.33
C ALA A 121 24.42 23.40 1.26
N LYS A 122 24.48 22.13 1.67
CA LYS A 122 24.67 20.98 0.78
C LYS A 122 23.58 19.92 0.97
N ASP A 123 22.45 20.11 0.29
CA ASP A 123 21.36 19.12 0.25
C ASP A 123 21.68 18.01 -0.76
N ILE A 124 22.19 16.86 -0.28
CA ILE A 124 22.38 15.66 -1.10
C ILE A 124 21.22 14.72 -0.82
N ARG A 125 20.37 14.49 -1.82
CA ARG A 125 19.27 13.52 -1.71
C ARG A 125 19.71 12.16 -2.23
N CYS A 126 19.16 11.10 -1.64
CA CYS A 126 19.31 9.75 -2.16
C CYS A 126 18.93 9.76 -3.64
N LYS A 127 19.62 8.99 -4.47
CA LYS A 127 19.13 8.75 -5.82
C LYS A 127 18.01 7.72 -5.71
N ASP A 128 16.99 7.84 -6.56
CA ASP A 128 15.99 6.78 -6.71
C ASP A 128 16.69 5.56 -7.33
N ASP A 129 17.31 4.74 -6.49
CA ASP A 129 17.94 3.48 -6.88
C ASP A 129 16.89 2.39 -7.22
N GLU A 130 15.61 2.77 -7.33
CA GLU A 130 14.55 1.91 -7.86
C GLU A 130 14.87 1.44 -9.30
N TYR A 131 15.79 2.12 -10.00
CA TYR A 131 16.33 1.71 -11.30
C TYR A 131 17.54 0.77 -11.25
N ASN A 132 18.14 0.50 -10.08
CA ASN A 132 19.35 -0.32 -9.98
C ASN A 132 19.07 -1.83 -9.90
N ARG A 133 17.81 -2.24 -9.66
CA ARG A 133 17.41 -3.66 -9.78
C ARG A 133 17.48 -4.17 -11.23
N PHE A 134 17.39 -3.28 -12.22
CA PHE A 134 17.47 -3.62 -13.65
C PHE A 134 18.85 -3.36 -14.28
N LYS A 135 19.82 -2.80 -13.55
CA LYS A 135 21.20 -2.60 -14.01
C LYS A 135 22.11 -3.80 -13.76
N ARG A 136 21.59 -4.89 -13.19
CA ARG A 136 22.22 -6.20 -13.35
C ARG A 136 21.99 -6.64 -14.78
N CYS A 137 22.86 -6.22 -15.69
CA CYS A 137 23.07 -6.96 -16.93
C CYS A 137 23.13 -8.45 -16.57
N PRO A 138 22.54 -9.36 -17.36
CA PRO A 138 22.85 -10.77 -17.21
C PRO A 138 24.38 -10.92 -17.11
N PRO A 139 24.91 -11.72 -16.17
CA PRO A 139 26.36 -11.96 -16.12
C PRO A 139 26.82 -12.35 -17.53
N LYS A 140 28.00 -11.86 -17.97
CA LYS A 140 28.54 -12.21 -19.29
C LYS A 140 28.77 -13.73 -19.32
N VAL A 141 27.82 -14.44 -19.90
CA VAL A 141 27.90 -15.89 -20.12
C VAL A 141 28.74 -16.11 -21.38
N PRO A 142 29.70 -17.05 -21.39
CA PRO A 142 30.40 -17.40 -22.63
C PRO A 142 29.41 -17.99 -23.64
N ALA A 143 29.70 -17.83 -24.94
CA ALA A 143 28.79 -18.18 -26.03
C ALA A 143 28.34 -19.66 -26.05
N ASP A 144 29.06 -20.55 -25.37
CA ASP A 144 28.80 -21.99 -25.30
C ASP A 144 27.84 -22.43 -24.19
N LEU A 145 27.37 -21.52 -23.33
CA LEU A 145 26.49 -21.86 -22.21
C LEU A 145 25.01 -21.59 -22.58
N THR A 146 24.29 -22.65 -22.92
CA THR A 146 22.82 -22.60 -23.12
C THR A 146 22.13 -22.87 -21.79
N TYR A 147 21.56 -21.85 -21.15
CA TYR A 147 20.66 -22.07 -20.02
C TYR A 147 19.30 -22.57 -20.53
N GLY A 148 18.80 -23.63 -19.90
CA GLY A 148 17.53 -24.27 -20.18
C GLY A 148 16.39 -23.26 -20.38
N ILE A 149 15.76 -23.38 -21.55
CA ILE A 149 14.65 -22.56 -22.02
C ILE A 149 13.51 -22.64 -21.01
N THR A 150 13.25 -21.56 -20.27
CA THR A 150 11.95 -21.41 -19.60
C THR A 150 10.95 -20.97 -20.66
N ALA A 151 9.98 -21.82 -20.96
CA ALA A 151 8.89 -21.51 -21.88
C ALA A 151 8.07 -20.34 -21.30
N ARG A 152 8.40 -19.12 -21.72
CA ARG A 152 7.51 -17.96 -21.53
C ARG A 152 6.48 -18.02 -22.66
N LEU A 153 5.28 -18.47 -22.32
CA LEU A 153 4.10 -18.34 -23.19
C LEU A 153 3.89 -16.84 -23.46
N GLY A 154 4.32 -16.41 -24.64
CA GLY A 154 4.33 -15.02 -25.05
C GLY A 154 4.58 -14.88 -26.55
N LEU A 155 3.84 -15.65 -27.36
CA LEU A 155 3.80 -15.49 -28.81
C LEU A 155 2.35 -15.59 -29.31
N ILE A 156 1.61 -14.50 -29.15
CA ILE A 156 0.50 -14.17 -30.04
C ILE A 156 0.74 -12.74 -30.52
N SER A 157 1.67 -12.55 -31.45
CA SER A 157 1.73 -11.31 -32.23
C SER A 157 2.34 -11.44 -33.62
N VAL A 158 2.76 -12.64 -34.07
CA VAL A 158 3.40 -12.81 -35.40
C VAL A 158 2.69 -13.84 -36.28
N LEU A 159 1.36 -13.92 -36.22
CA LEU A 159 0.59 -14.73 -37.17
C LEU A 159 -0.72 -14.07 -37.64
N PHE A 160 -0.72 -12.74 -37.75
CA PHE A 160 -1.86 -12.00 -38.33
C PHE A 160 -1.54 -11.25 -39.62
N GLN A 161 -0.36 -11.48 -40.23
CA GLN A 161 0.03 -10.79 -41.47
C GLN A 161 0.12 -11.67 -42.73
N THR A 162 -0.29 -12.93 -42.68
CA THR A 162 -0.26 -13.83 -43.85
C THR A 162 -1.63 -14.30 -44.34
N VAL A 163 -2.75 -13.94 -43.69
CA VAL A 163 -4.10 -14.37 -44.11
C VAL A 163 -4.84 -13.35 -44.98
N THR A 164 -4.38 -12.10 -45.07
CA THR A 164 -5.08 -11.03 -45.83
C THR A 164 -4.66 -10.86 -47.29
N LEU A 165 -3.95 -11.81 -47.90
CA LEU A 165 -3.46 -11.66 -49.30
C LEU A 165 -3.78 -12.83 -50.25
N VAL A 166 -4.83 -13.62 -50.03
CA VAL A 166 -5.21 -14.73 -50.97
C VAL A 166 -6.71 -14.81 -51.32
N LYS A 167 -7.51 -13.74 -51.17
CA LYS A 167 -8.90 -13.78 -51.72
C LYS A 167 -9.44 -12.43 -52.21
N ARG A 168 -8.76 -11.83 -53.19
CA ARG A 168 -9.36 -10.83 -54.08
C ARG A 168 -8.96 -11.10 -55.53
N ARG A 169 -9.49 -12.18 -56.11
CA ARG A 169 -9.60 -12.35 -57.57
C ARG A 169 -10.92 -13.05 -57.89
N SER A 170 -11.59 -12.50 -58.91
CA SER A 170 -12.71 -13.06 -59.68
C SER A 170 -14.14 -12.82 -59.16
N VAL A 171 -14.72 -11.67 -59.52
CA VAL A 171 -16.15 -11.58 -59.89
C VAL A 171 -16.21 -10.81 -61.23
N PRO A 172 -16.80 -11.38 -62.31
CA PRO A 172 -16.88 -10.72 -63.61
C PRO A 172 -17.99 -9.64 -63.65
N PRO A 173 -17.93 -8.70 -64.60
CA PRO A 173 -18.92 -7.64 -64.72
C PRO A 173 -20.20 -8.18 -65.38
N ILE A 174 -21.37 -7.82 -64.85
CA ILE A 174 -22.64 -7.96 -65.57
C ILE A 174 -22.91 -6.62 -66.24
N GLU A 175 -22.87 -6.66 -67.57
CA GLU A 175 -23.25 -5.58 -68.46
C GLU A 175 -24.75 -5.28 -68.37
N LYS A 176 -25.07 -4.00 -68.61
CA LYS A 176 -26.42 -3.43 -68.68
C LYS A 176 -27.18 -4.01 -69.87
N CYS A 177 -28.46 -4.33 -69.70
CA CYS A 177 -29.45 -4.35 -70.78
C CYS A 177 -30.83 -3.93 -70.23
N LEU A 178 -31.31 -2.79 -70.76
CA LEU A 178 -32.67 -2.23 -70.79
C LEU A 178 -33.33 -1.80 -69.46
#